data_AF-A0A966MSV2-F1
#
_entry.id   AF-A0A966MSV2-F1
#
_cell.length_a   1.000
_cell.length_b   1.000
_cell.length_c   1.000
_cell.angle_alpha   90.00
_cell.angle_beta   90.00
_cell.angle_gamma   90.00
#
_symmetry.space_group_name_H-M   'P 1'
#
loop_
_entity.id
_entity.type
_entity.pdbx_description
1 polymer ?
#
loop_
_entity_poly.entity_id
_entity_poly.type
_entity_poly.pdbx_seq_one_letter_code
_entity_poly.pdbx_strand_id
1 'polypeptide(L)'
;MTLDERELLQGFLHDLIQVRVTNKDPVAEALIVQACTRQPDALYILVQRLLIAQQALNRLSSQNTKDQALPPATVATPAQQFLNPSLIASTALGVVAGSLLQQGIEGWLESGDLAGLPGLDDIDL
;
A
#
# COMPACT_ATOMS: atom_id res chain seq x y z
N MET A 1 -8.97 24.94 -22.87
CA MET A 1 -7.57 24.51 -23.05
C MET A 1 -6.68 25.73 -23.11
N THR A 2 -5.73 25.84 -22.19
CA THR A 2 -4.65 26.84 -22.22
C THR A 2 -3.53 26.41 -23.18
N LEU A 3 -2.55 27.29 -23.44
CA LEU A 3 -1.41 26.96 -24.30
C LEU A 3 -0.58 25.80 -23.71
N ASP A 4 -0.25 25.87 -22.42
CA ASP A 4 0.46 24.80 -21.69
C ASP A 4 -0.29 23.46 -21.71
N GLU A 5 -1.61 23.48 -21.52
CA GLU A 5 -2.45 22.27 -21.59
C GLU A 5 -2.39 21.61 -22.96
N ARG A 6 -2.29 22.43 -24.00
CA ARG A 6 -2.23 21.95 -25.39
C ARG A 6 -0.89 21.29 -25.69
N GLU A 7 0.23 21.82 -25.17
CA GLU A 7 1.54 21.20 -25.29
C GLU A 7 1.63 19.88 -24.52
N LEU A 8 1.08 19.84 -23.30
CA LEU A 8 0.98 18.61 -22.50
C LEU A 8 0.16 17.53 -23.20
N LEU A 9 -1.00 17.91 -23.76
CA LEU A 9 -1.82 16.99 -24.54
C LEU A 9 -1.05 16.46 -25.76
N GLN A 10 -0.34 17.33 -26.48
CA GLN A 10 0.41 16.94 -27.67
C GLN A 10 1.51 15.93 -27.34
N GLY A 11 2.25 16.15 -26.25
CA GLY A 11 3.27 15.20 -25.77
C GLY A 11 2.65 13.87 -25.35
N PHE A 12 1.54 13.90 -24.60
CA PHE A 12 0.81 12.70 -24.21
C PHE A 12 0.32 11.89 -25.42
N LEU A 13 -0.26 12.56 -26.44
CA LEU A 13 -0.74 11.87 -27.64
C LEU A 13 0.41 11.26 -28.45
N HIS A 14 1.58 11.91 -28.48
CA HIS A 14 2.77 11.36 -29.11
C HIS A 14 3.27 10.07 -28.43
N ASP A 15 3.25 10.04 -27.10
CA ASP A 15 3.59 8.83 -26.33
C ASP A 15 2.54 7.72 -26.53
N LEU A 16 1.25 8.09 -26.50
CA LEU A 16 0.15 7.14 -26.65
C LEU A 16 0.19 6.39 -27.99
N ILE A 17 0.58 7.05 -29.08
CA ILE A 17 0.67 6.39 -30.40
C ILE A 17 1.90 5.46 -30.52
N GLN A 18 2.93 5.67 -29.71
CA GLN A 18 4.14 4.83 -29.64
C GLN A 18 3.88 3.55 -28.83
N VAL A 19 3.10 3.65 -27.75
CA VAL A 19 2.74 2.49 -26.93
C VAL A 19 1.87 1.52 -27.74
N ARG A 20 2.35 0.28 -27.85
CA ARG A 20 1.61 -0.83 -28.46
C ARG A 20 1.25 -1.85 -27.39
N VAL A 21 -0.05 -2.09 -27.23
CA VAL A 21 -0.55 -3.14 -26.32
C VAL A 21 -0.67 -4.44 -27.11
N THR A 22 0.26 -5.37 -26.87
CA THR A 22 0.32 -6.66 -27.60
C THR A 22 -0.57 -7.75 -26.99
N ASN A 23 -0.89 -7.64 -25.69
CA ASN A 23 -1.74 -8.59 -24.98
C ASN A 23 -2.96 -7.86 -24.41
N LYS A 24 -4.01 -7.74 -25.22
CA LYS A 24 -5.29 -7.13 -24.82
C LYS A 24 -6.16 -8.19 -24.14
N ASP A 25 -6.74 -7.83 -23.00
CA ASP A 25 -7.77 -8.65 -22.37
C ASP A 25 -9.11 -8.49 -23.13
N PRO A 26 -9.69 -9.58 -23.68
CA PRO A 26 -10.88 -9.50 -24.53
C PRO A 26 -12.15 -9.10 -23.76
N VAL A 27 -12.23 -9.42 -22.46
CA VAL A 27 -13.40 -9.06 -21.63
C VAL A 27 -13.38 -7.56 -21.33
N ALA A 28 -12.23 -7.03 -20.91
CA ALA A 28 -12.03 -5.61 -20.68
C ALA A 28 -12.27 -4.81 -21.97
N GLU A 29 -11.78 -5.28 -23.12
CA GLU A 29 -12.02 -4.62 -24.40
C GLU A 29 -13.53 -4.52 -24.72
N ALA A 30 -14.29 -5.60 -24.53
CA ALA A 30 -15.74 -5.60 -24.74
C ALA A 30 -16.46 -4.59 -23.83
N LEU A 31 -16.09 -4.52 -22.54
CA LEU A 31 -16.67 -3.56 -21.58
C LEU A 31 -16.33 -2.11 -21.94
N ILE A 32 -15.08 -1.84 -22.34
CA ILE A 32 -14.64 -0.50 -22.76
C ILE A 32 -15.42 -0.07 -24.01
N VAL A 33 -15.52 -0.93 -25.02
CA VAL A 33 -16.25 -0.64 -26.26
C VAL A 33 -17.74 -0.38 -25.97
N GLN A 34 -18.36 -1.18 -25.10
CA GLN A 34 -19.75 -0.96 -24.69
C GLN A 34 -19.94 0.40 -24.01
N ALA A 35 -19.04 0.79 -23.11
CA ALA A 35 -19.07 2.09 -22.45
C ALA A 35 -18.88 3.25 -23.45
N CYS A 36 -17.91 3.13 -24.37
CA CYS A 36 -17.66 4.12 -25.42
C CYS A 36 -18.85 4.27 -26.39
N THR A 37 -19.61 3.19 -26.63
CA THR A 37 -20.79 3.26 -27.50
C THR A 37 -21.93 4.04 -26.84
N ARG A 38 -22.03 4.00 -25.50
CA ARG A 38 -23.04 4.76 -24.74
C ARG A 38 -22.70 6.22 -24.56
N GLN A 39 -21.41 6.58 -24.61
CA GLN A 39 -20.95 7.94 -24.43
C GLN A 39 -20.08 8.36 -25.62
N PRO A 40 -20.61 9.17 -26.56
CA PRO A 40 -19.86 9.57 -27.77
C PRO A 40 -18.59 10.36 -27.44
N ASP A 41 -18.58 11.09 -26.31
CA ASP A 41 -17.42 11.82 -25.79
C ASP A 41 -16.51 11.00 -24.86
N ALA A 42 -16.66 9.67 -24.80
CA ALA A 42 -15.87 8.80 -23.91
C ALA A 42 -14.36 9.00 -24.06
N LEU A 43 -13.85 9.02 -25.29
CA LEU A 43 -12.43 9.19 -25.54
C LEU A 43 -11.92 10.54 -25.03
N TYR A 44 -12.64 11.62 -25.31
CA TYR A 44 -12.27 12.96 -24.86
C TYR A 44 -12.24 13.04 -23.32
N ILE A 45 -13.25 12.50 -22.64
CA ILE A 45 -13.35 12.48 -21.18
C ILE A 45 -12.25 11.62 -20.54
N LEU A 46 -11.92 10.47 -21.13
CA LEU A 46 -10.85 9.60 -20.64
C LEU A 46 -9.49 10.30 -20.73
N VAL A 47 -9.20 10.98 -21.84
CA VAL A 47 -7.96 11.76 -22.01
C VAL A 47 -7.89 12.88 -20.97
N GLN A 48 -8.98 13.62 -20.78
CA GLN A 48 -9.03 14.68 -19.77
C GLN A 48 -8.76 14.16 -18.35
N ARG A 49 -9.38 13.03 -17.98
CA ARG A 49 -9.16 12.39 -16.67
C ARG A 49 -7.74 11.88 -16.51
N LEU A 50 -7.15 11.32 -17.56
CA LEU A 50 -5.81 10.77 -17.54
C LEU A 50 -4.75 11.88 -17.42
N LEU A 51 -4.94 13.03 -18.06
CA LEU A 51 -4.05 14.19 -17.88
C LEU A 51 -4.03 14.68 -16.42
N ILE A 52 -5.21 14.77 -15.78
CA ILE A 52 -5.31 15.15 -14.35
C ILE A 52 -4.65 14.09 -13.46
N ALA A 53 -4.82 12.80 -13.76
CA ALA A 53 -4.19 11.71 -13.03
C ALA A 53 -2.65 11.73 -13.16
N GLN A 54 -2.10 11.97 -14.35
CA GLN A 54 -0.67 12.11 -14.58
C GLN A 54 -0.07 13.27 -13.79
N GLN A 55 -0.74 14.41 -13.75
CA GLN A 55 -0.30 15.55 -12.94
C GLN A 55 -0.25 15.22 -11.44
N ALA A 56 -1.23 14.48 -10.94
CA ALA A 56 -1.25 14.02 -9.54
C ALA A 56 -0.10 13.05 -9.23
N LEU A 57 0.15 12.08 -10.12
CA LEU A 57 1.28 11.14 -10.01
C LEU A 57 2.63 11.88 -9.99
N ASN A 58 2.85 12.83 -10.90
CA ASN A 58 4.11 13.58 -10.97
C ASN A 58 4.37 14.41 -9.71
N ARG A 59 3.32 14.97 -9.09
CA ARG A 59 3.41 15.65 -7.78
C ARG A 59 3.79 14.70 -6.64
N LEU A 60 3.32 13.46 -6.66
CA LEU A 60 3.68 12.45 -5.65
C LEU A 60 5.13 11.97 -5.83
N SER A 61 5.55 11.69 -7.07
CA SER A 61 6.93 11.32 -7.39
C SER A 61 7.92 12.40 -6.97
N SER A 62 7.60 13.67 -7.22
CA SER A 62 8.44 14.82 -6.84
C SER A 62 8.55 15.04 -5.33
N GLN A 63 7.57 14.59 -4.54
CA GLN A 63 7.61 14.67 -3.08
C GLN A 63 8.51 13.58 -2.47
N ASN A 64 8.53 12.39 -3.06
CA ASN A 64 9.36 11.28 -2.56
C ASN A 64 10.87 11.60 -2.65
N THR A 65 11.31 12.29 -3.71
CA THR A 65 12.70 12.72 -3.87
C THR A 65 13.13 13.80 -2.87
N LYS A 66 12.18 14.60 -2.37
CA LYS A 66 12.44 15.69 -1.42
C LYS A 66 12.54 15.23 0.03
N ASP A 67 11.93 14.09 0.36
CA ASP A 67 11.94 13.49 1.71
C ASP A 67 13.15 12.57 1.94
N GLN A 68 13.81 12.08 0.88
CA GLN A 68 14.94 11.14 0.97
C GLN A 68 16.31 11.80 1.18
N ALA A 69 16.36 13.12 1.34
CA ALA A 69 17.55 13.85 1.75
C ALA A 69 17.61 14.03 3.28
N LEU A 70 17.66 12.92 4.03
CA LEU A 70 18.04 12.95 5.46
C LEU A 70 19.51 12.49 5.62
N PRO A 71 20.37 13.26 6.32
CA PRO A 71 21.79 12.93 6.55
C PRO A 71 22.03 11.61 7.32
N PRO A 72 23.24 11.02 7.25
CA PRO A 72 23.55 9.72 7.86
C PRO A 72 23.28 9.70 9.37
N ALA A 73 22.70 8.60 9.84
CA ALA A 73 22.32 8.38 11.24
C ALA A 73 23.52 8.50 12.20
N THR A 74 23.47 9.49 13.10
CA THR A 74 24.28 9.49 14.32
C THR A 74 23.74 8.42 15.27
N VAL A 75 24.54 7.40 15.54
CA VAL A 75 24.23 6.30 16.47
C VAL A 75 24.16 6.85 17.89
N ALA A 76 22.95 7.01 18.43
CA ALA A 76 22.73 7.37 19.83
C ALA A 76 22.56 6.10 20.68
N THR A 77 23.18 6.11 21.85
CA THR A 77 23.32 5.02 22.82
C THR A 77 21.95 4.46 23.32
N PRO A 78 21.70 3.14 23.29
CA PRO A 78 20.37 2.54 23.50
C PRO A 78 19.84 2.50 24.95
N ALA A 79 20.51 3.10 25.93
CA ALA A 79 20.15 2.93 27.35
C ALA A 79 19.20 4.00 27.92
N GLN A 80 18.92 5.09 27.21
CA GLN A 80 18.07 6.19 27.71
C GLN A 80 16.83 6.47 26.85
N GLN A 81 16.60 5.70 25.78
CA GLN A 81 15.50 5.92 24.84
C GLN A 81 14.22 5.15 25.20
N PHE A 82 14.25 4.25 26.19
CA PHE A 82 13.09 3.47 26.62
C PHE A 82 12.13 4.24 27.54
N LEU A 83 12.60 5.26 28.26
CA LEU A 83 11.80 5.96 29.29
C LEU A 83 11.08 7.21 28.77
N ASN A 84 11.11 7.47 27.46
CA ASN A 84 10.45 8.63 26.87
C ASN A 84 9.29 8.19 25.94
N PRO A 85 8.07 7.99 26.47
CA PRO A 85 6.90 7.53 25.70
C PRO A 85 6.32 8.56 24.72
N SER A 86 6.89 9.77 24.62
CA SER A 86 6.44 10.82 23.71
C SER A 86 7.15 10.83 22.35
N LEU A 87 7.96 9.80 22.04
CA LEU A 87 8.70 9.66 20.78
C LEU A 87 8.38 8.34 20.06
N ILE A 88 7.12 7.91 20.07
CA ILE A 88 6.60 6.97 19.06
C ILE A 88 6.22 7.75 17.80
N ALA A 89 7.16 8.58 17.32
CA ALA A 89 7.07 9.22 16.02
C ALA A 89 7.91 8.39 15.05
N SER A 90 7.20 7.58 14.27
CA SER A 90 7.48 7.46 12.84
C SER A 90 8.84 6.88 12.46
N THR A 91 9.02 5.56 12.63
CA THR A 91 9.77 4.81 11.62
C THR A 91 8.76 4.20 10.68
N ALA A 92 8.69 4.78 9.49
CA ALA A 92 7.79 4.39 8.43
C ALA A 92 7.97 2.90 8.07
N LEU A 93 6.83 2.21 7.95
CA LEU A 93 6.62 0.95 7.23
C LEU A 93 7.33 -0.31 7.77
N GLY A 94 6.62 -1.02 8.67
CA GLY A 94 6.13 -2.33 8.25
C GLY A 94 6.54 -3.61 8.98
N VAL A 95 6.83 -3.62 10.30
CA VAL A 95 7.07 -4.88 11.06
C VAL A 95 6.43 -4.94 12.45
N VAL A 96 5.16 -4.52 12.59
CA VAL A 96 4.36 -4.80 13.80
C VAL A 96 3.15 -5.67 13.45
N ALA A 97 3.41 -6.78 12.76
CA ALA A 97 2.49 -7.91 12.61
C ALA A 97 3.27 -9.18 12.97
N GLY A 98 3.56 -9.33 14.27
CA GLY A 98 4.31 -10.50 14.77
C GLY A 98 4.28 -10.59 16.29
N SER A 99 4.36 -9.46 17.00
CA SER A 99 4.60 -9.51 18.46
C SER A 99 3.37 -9.27 19.35
N LEU A 100 2.19 -8.94 18.80
CA LEU A 100 0.95 -8.85 19.58
C LEU A 100 -0.03 -10.03 19.39
N LEU A 101 0.25 -10.95 18.46
CA LEU A 101 -0.45 -12.24 18.35
C LEU A 101 0.30 -13.36 19.10
N GLN A 102 1.64 -13.31 19.16
CA GLN A 102 2.45 -14.32 19.84
C GLN A 102 2.19 -14.38 21.36
N GLN A 103 1.93 -13.22 22.00
CA GLN A 103 1.63 -13.17 23.43
C GLN A 103 0.15 -13.42 23.77
N GLY A 104 -0.74 -13.50 22.78
CA GLY A 104 -2.18 -13.70 23.00
C GLY A 104 -2.63 -15.16 23.07
N ILE A 105 -1.83 -16.10 22.56
CA ILE A 105 -2.18 -17.53 22.52
C ILE A 105 -1.50 -18.37 23.61
N GLU A 106 -0.39 -17.92 24.21
CA GLU A 106 0.28 -18.67 25.28
C GLU A 106 -0.44 -18.52 26.64
N GLY A 107 -1.10 -17.39 26.89
CA GLY A 107 -1.87 -17.16 28.12
C GLY A 107 -3.15 -17.99 28.23
N TRP A 108 -3.67 -18.53 27.12
CA TRP A 108 -4.88 -19.37 27.10
C TRP A 108 -4.61 -20.87 27.18
N LEU A 109 -3.35 -21.31 27.03
CA LEU A 109 -2.98 -22.73 27.20
C LEU A 109 -2.50 -23.06 28.63
N GLU A 110 -1.99 -22.07 29.38
CA GLU A 110 -1.52 -22.27 30.76
C GLU A 110 -2.63 -22.11 31.82
N SER A 111 -3.78 -21.56 31.45
CA SER A 111 -4.92 -21.31 32.36
C SER A 111 -6.04 -22.35 32.28
N GLY A 112 -5.81 -23.47 31.59
CA GLY A 112 -6.74 -24.59 31.46
C GLY A 112 -6.66 -25.57 32.64
N ASP A 113 -6.80 -25.08 33.87
CA ASP A 113 -7.16 -25.90 35.04
C ASP A 113 -8.59 -26.42 34.84
N LEU A 114 -8.73 -27.57 34.19
CA LEU A 114 -9.97 -28.31 34.15
C LEU A 114 -9.72 -29.82 34.18
N ALA A 115 -10.25 -30.44 35.23
CA ALA A 115 -10.39 -31.86 35.54
C ALA A 115 -9.14 -32.52 36.17
N GLY A 116 -9.02 -32.60 37.50
CA GLY A 116 -10.14 -32.81 38.41
C GLY A 116 -10.87 -34.12 38.07
N LEU A 117 -10.13 -35.22 37.91
CA LEU A 117 -10.67 -36.57 37.98
C LEU A 117 -10.22 -37.21 39.30
N PRO A 118 -11.14 -37.52 40.22
CA PRO A 118 -10.84 -38.33 41.38
C PRO A 118 -10.82 -39.81 40.97
N GLY A 119 -9.72 -40.50 41.28
CA GLY A 119 -9.75 -41.94 41.53
C GLY A 119 -9.10 -42.84 40.48
N LEU A 120 -8.37 -43.81 41.05
CA LEU A 120 -7.93 -45.10 40.52
C LEU A 120 -6.63 -45.11 39.69
N ASP A 121 -5.51 -45.15 40.42
CA ASP A 121 -4.37 -46.06 40.15
C ASP A 121 -3.44 -46.11 41.38
N ASP A 122 -3.99 -46.31 42.58
CA ASP A 122 -3.57 -47.46 43.38
C ASP A 122 -3.72 -48.76 42.57
N ILE A 123 -2.61 -49.30 42.04
CA ILE A 123 -2.25 -50.73 42.07
C ILE A 123 -0.74 -50.85 41.78
N ASP A 124 -0.07 -51.17 42.87
CA ASP A 124 1.26 -51.77 43.06
C ASP A 124 1.51 -52.98 42.14
N LEU A 125 2.76 -53.17 41.69
CA LEU A 125 3.26 -54.46 41.18
C LEU A 125 4.29 -55.03 42.16
#